data_AF-A0A8T4LPB7-F1
#
_entry.id   AF-A0A8T4LPB7-F1
#
_cell.length_a   1.000
_cell.length_b   1.000
_cell.length_c   1.000
_cell.angle_alpha   90.00
_cell.angle_beta   90.00
_cell.angle_gamma   90.00
#
_symmetry.space_group_name_H-M   'P 1'
#
loop_
_entity.id
_entity.type
_entity.pdbx_description
1 polymer ?
#
loop_
_entity_poly.entity_id
_entity_poly.type
_entity_poly.pdbx_seq_one_letter_code
_entity_poly.pdbx_strand_id
1 'polypeptide(L)'
;MDKKRKGIFYSSILLLLMLSFTFSLALVSAQNGGVNINTGGGSFNYFGDIGQNFQSGIKPVTDFFATWQSGDINTGLAKVLFLILLSLVIYSVVETIPFLGKNRNVAVKVIVTAIVAFFATAYLTPQEIYAIILSYTSLGFVLAALIPFVILVFFSITLAKEHGGGAKVFLKIVWVAFIFFLIYKLILFWLQGNISTTLFVGYLLMIILSILYIFFLQDTLIKNWFEEDVKMAKLRYEQLSKWKRAKNKKEREEFEDFTGGGYTP
;
A
#
# COMPACT_ATOMS: atom_id res chain seq x y z
N MET A 1 -25.44 1.56 8.32
CA MET A 1 -24.32 0.62 8.58
C MET A 1 -24.30 0.28 10.05
N ASP A 2 -24.88 -0.87 10.39
CA ASP A 2 -25.08 -1.32 11.77
C ASP A 2 -23.77 -1.47 12.58
N LYS A 3 -23.86 -1.31 13.90
CA LYS A 3 -22.73 -1.40 14.85
C LYS A 3 -21.94 -2.71 14.69
N LYS A 4 -22.62 -3.82 14.40
CA LYS A 4 -22.01 -5.13 14.08
C LYS A 4 -21.19 -5.10 12.78
N ARG A 5 -21.69 -4.44 11.73
CA ARG A 5 -21.00 -4.34 10.42
C ARG A 5 -19.75 -3.48 10.48
N LYS A 6 -19.77 -2.41 11.30
CA LYS A 6 -18.57 -1.63 11.61
C LYS A 6 -17.52 -2.49 12.31
N GLY A 7 -17.94 -3.31 13.28
CA GLY A 7 -17.05 -4.23 13.98
C GLY A 7 -16.37 -5.24 13.05
N ILE A 8 -17.10 -5.83 12.11
CA ILE A 8 -16.55 -6.77 11.12
C ILE A 8 -15.59 -6.06 10.15
N PHE A 9 -15.90 -4.84 9.72
CA PHE A 9 -15.03 -4.05 8.84
C PHE A 9 -13.70 -3.66 9.52
N TYR A 10 -13.76 -3.10 10.73
CA TYR A 10 -12.55 -2.77 11.49
C TYR A 10 -11.76 -4.02 11.85
N SER A 11 -12.43 -5.12 12.18
CA SER A 11 -11.79 -6.42 12.43
C SER A 11 -11.07 -6.94 11.17
N SER A 12 -11.70 -6.85 9.99
CA SER A 12 -11.09 -7.31 8.73
C SER A 12 -9.88 -6.47 8.35
N ILE A 13 -9.98 -5.14 8.48
CA ILE A 13 -8.86 -4.22 8.21
C ILE A 13 -7.73 -4.43 9.21
N LEU A 14 -8.06 -4.59 10.49
CA LEU A 14 -7.07 -4.83 11.54
C LEU A 14 -6.39 -6.19 11.33
N LEU A 15 -7.12 -7.21 10.89
CA LEU A 15 -6.57 -8.52 10.55
C LEU A 15 -5.66 -8.42 9.31
N LEU A 16 -6.03 -7.63 8.31
CA LEU A 16 -5.21 -7.41 7.11
C LEU A 16 -3.94 -6.61 7.44
N LEU A 17 -4.04 -5.61 8.31
CA LEU A 17 -2.90 -4.86 8.84
C LEU A 17 -1.98 -5.74 9.69
N MET A 18 -2.55 -6.55 10.60
CA MET A 18 -1.80 -7.53 11.40
C MET A 18 -1.10 -8.55 10.50
N LEU A 19 -1.77 -9.03 9.45
CA LEU A 19 -1.21 -10.00 8.51
C LEU A 19 -0.11 -9.38 7.65
N SER A 20 -0.25 -8.11 7.27
CA SER A 20 0.84 -7.36 6.60
C SER A 20 2.04 -7.09 7.53
N PHE A 21 1.78 -6.87 8.81
CA PHE A 21 2.82 -6.66 9.82
C PHE A 21 3.55 -7.97 10.16
N THR A 22 2.84 -9.08 10.35
CA THR A 22 3.45 -10.39 10.56
C THR A 22 4.19 -10.88 9.32
N PHE A 23 3.70 -10.57 8.12
CA PHE A 23 4.41 -10.83 6.87
C PHE A 23 5.72 -10.03 6.77
N SER A 24 5.71 -8.77 7.20
CA SER A 24 6.92 -7.93 7.28
C SER A 24 7.94 -8.49 8.29
N LEU A 25 7.48 -8.97 9.45
CA LEU A 25 8.34 -9.62 10.45
C LEU A 25 8.87 -10.98 10.00
N ALA A 26 8.06 -11.78 9.30
CA ALA A 26 8.47 -13.05 8.71
C ALA A 26 9.51 -12.86 7.58
N LEU A 27 9.44 -11.75 6.85
CA LEU A 27 10.45 -11.33 5.89
C LEU A 27 11.81 -11.08 6.56
N VAL A 28 11.80 -10.43 7.71
CA VAL A 28 13.01 -10.14 8.49
C VAL A 28 13.56 -11.42 9.14
N SER A 29 12.70 -12.32 9.63
CA SER A 29 13.13 -13.54 10.33
C SER A 29 13.60 -14.67 9.41
N ALA A 30 13.02 -14.81 8.21
CA ALA A 30 13.41 -15.83 7.22
C ALA A 30 14.83 -15.62 6.65
N GLN A 31 15.46 -14.47 6.90
CA GLN A 31 16.78 -14.12 6.38
C GLN A 31 17.91 -14.22 7.40
N ASN A 32 17.60 -14.50 8.67
CA ASN A 32 18.61 -14.96 9.64
C ASN A 32 19.10 -16.39 9.34
N GLY A 33 18.52 -17.06 8.34
CA GLY A 33 19.03 -18.30 7.76
C GLY A 33 20.16 -18.05 6.75
N GLY A 34 21.35 -17.70 7.23
CA GLY A 34 22.63 -17.91 6.56
C GLY A 34 22.79 -17.34 5.14
N VAL A 35 22.91 -16.01 5.01
CA VAL A 35 23.57 -15.44 3.84
C VAL A 35 25.07 -15.70 3.96
N ASN A 36 25.59 -16.65 3.19
CA ASN A 36 27.02 -16.94 3.12
C ASN A 36 27.70 -15.88 2.25
N ILE A 37 28.01 -14.74 2.87
CA ILE A 37 28.76 -13.66 2.21
C ILE A 37 30.21 -14.10 2.18
N ASN A 38 30.73 -14.44 1.00
CA ASN A 38 32.17 -14.48 0.75
C ASN A 38 32.72 -13.08 1.02
N THR A 39 33.15 -12.83 2.25
CA THR A 39 33.97 -11.67 2.60
C THR A 39 35.36 -11.94 2.03
N GLY A 40 35.51 -11.79 0.72
CA GLY A 40 36.83 -11.72 0.10
C GLY A 40 37.60 -10.64 0.83
N GLY A 41 38.65 -11.03 1.53
CA GLY A 41 39.52 -10.17 2.34
C GLY A 41 40.33 -9.20 1.48
N GLY A 42 39.65 -8.29 0.78
CA GLY A 42 40.25 -7.14 0.12
C GLY A 42 40.44 -6.02 1.14
N SER A 43 41.68 -5.57 1.29
CA SER A 43 42.05 -4.44 2.13
C SER A 43 41.30 -3.18 1.67
N PHE A 44 40.33 -2.70 2.47
CA PHE A 44 39.50 -1.55 2.15
C PHE A 44 40.18 -0.26 2.64
N ASN A 45 40.88 0.44 1.75
CA ASN A 45 41.55 1.71 2.05
C ASN A 45 40.57 2.89 1.96
N TYR A 46 39.87 3.17 3.08
CA TYR A 46 38.84 4.22 3.18
C TYR A 46 39.26 5.60 2.64
N PHE A 47 40.52 5.99 2.76
CA PHE A 47 41.00 7.30 2.28
C PHE A 47 41.57 7.30 0.85
N GLY A 48 42.08 6.15 0.38
CA GLY A 48 42.61 6.02 -0.98
C GLY A 48 41.50 5.98 -2.03
N ASP A 49 40.38 5.34 -1.69
CA ASP A 49 39.26 5.15 -2.61
C ASP A 49 38.41 6.42 -2.74
N ILE A 50 38.23 7.19 -1.65
CA ILE A 50 37.54 8.49 -1.71
C ILE A 50 38.35 9.49 -2.57
N GLY A 51 39.68 9.48 -2.49
CA GLY A 51 40.55 10.34 -3.30
C GLY A 51 40.54 10.00 -4.80
N GLN A 52 40.55 8.71 -5.15
CA GLN A 52 40.52 8.27 -6.56
C GLN A 52 39.14 8.46 -7.22
N ASN A 53 38.05 8.32 -6.45
CA ASN A 53 36.69 8.59 -6.93
C ASN A 53 36.41 10.09 -7.12
N PHE A 54 37.14 10.98 -6.43
CA PHE A 54 37.06 12.44 -6.66
C PHE A 54 37.99 12.96 -7.78
N GLN A 55 39.14 12.31 -8.03
CA GLN A 55 40.01 12.66 -9.16
C GLN A 55 39.41 12.28 -10.53
N SER A 56 38.51 11.30 -10.55
CA SER A 56 37.68 10.96 -11.71
C SER A 56 36.45 11.87 -11.78
N GLY A 57 36.67 13.19 -11.84
CA GLY A 57 35.61 14.20 -11.82
C GLY A 57 34.46 13.81 -12.74
N ILE A 58 33.26 13.65 -12.17
CA ILE A 58 31.95 13.41 -12.82
C ILE A 58 31.47 11.94 -12.89
N LYS A 59 32.21 10.91 -12.47
CA LYS A 59 31.70 9.51 -12.55
C LYS A 59 30.80 8.97 -11.41
N PRO A 60 30.86 9.44 -10.15
CA PRO A 60 30.03 8.85 -9.08
C PRO A 60 28.53 9.03 -9.27
N VAL A 61 28.12 10.15 -9.89
CA VAL A 61 26.71 10.51 -10.09
C VAL A 61 26.14 9.84 -11.35
N THR A 62 26.93 9.72 -12.42
CA THR A 62 26.48 9.03 -13.64
C THR A 62 26.37 7.53 -13.41
N ASP A 63 27.33 6.94 -12.68
CA ASP A 63 27.30 5.53 -12.32
C ASP A 63 26.18 5.24 -11.31
N PHE A 64 25.88 6.19 -10.40
CA PHE A 64 24.70 6.15 -9.53
C PHE A 64 23.40 6.00 -10.31
N PHE A 65 23.16 6.85 -11.32
CA PHE A 65 21.92 6.78 -12.09
C PHE A 65 21.85 5.52 -12.97
N ALA A 66 23.00 5.04 -13.44
CA ALA A 66 23.10 3.78 -14.16
C ALA A 66 22.79 2.57 -13.26
N THR A 67 23.35 2.50 -12.04
CA THR A 67 23.07 1.41 -11.09
C THR A 67 21.68 1.52 -10.45
N TRP A 68 21.15 2.74 -10.30
CA TRP A 68 19.77 2.98 -9.88
C TRP A 68 18.78 2.33 -10.84
N GLN A 69 19.00 2.45 -12.16
CA GLN A 69 18.14 1.81 -13.16
C GLN A 69 18.16 0.29 -13.07
N SER A 70 19.30 -0.31 -12.68
CA SER A 70 19.40 -1.76 -12.44
C SER A 70 18.89 -2.20 -11.06
N GLY A 71 18.48 -1.26 -10.20
CA GLY A 71 17.98 -1.56 -8.85
C GLY A 71 19.06 -2.05 -7.89
N ASP A 72 20.33 -1.79 -8.19
CA ASP A 72 21.46 -2.14 -7.33
C ASP A 72 22.09 -0.84 -6.79
N ILE A 73 22.30 -0.78 -5.48
CA ILE A 73 22.91 0.38 -4.83
C ILE A 73 24.25 -0.07 -4.26
N ASN A 74 25.32 0.52 -4.79
CA ASN A 74 26.67 0.30 -4.26
C ASN A 74 26.70 0.58 -2.74
N THR A 75 27.29 -0.33 -1.95
CA THR A 75 27.30 -0.22 -0.48
C THR A 75 27.95 1.07 0.03
N GLY A 76 29.00 1.56 -0.64
CA GLY A 76 29.67 2.81 -0.26
C GLY A 76 28.77 4.03 -0.49
N LEU A 77 28.04 4.03 -1.59
CA LEU A 77 27.05 5.05 -1.91
C LEU A 77 25.84 5.01 -0.95
N ALA A 78 25.37 3.82 -0.59
CA ALA A 78 24.33 3.66 0.44
C ALA A 78 24.79 4.28 1.77
N LYS A 79 26.04 4.08 2.18
CA LYS A 79 26.61 4.73 3.38
C LYS A 79 26.60 6.25 3.29
N VAL A 80 26.90 6.82 2.13
CA VAL A 80 26.84 8.28 1.91
C VAL A 80 25.40 8.80 2.03
N LEU A 81 24.42 8.09 1.45
CA LEU A 81 23.01 8.46 1.59
C LEU A 81 22.54 8.37 3.04
N PHE A 82 22.89 7.30 3.75
CA PHE A 82 22.63 7.20 5.19
C PHE A 82 23.33 8.29 5.98
N LEU A 83 24.51 8.73 5.58
CA LEU A 83 25.25 9.78 6.27
C LEU A 83 24.49 11.10 6.18
N ILE A 84 23.98 11.43 4.99
CA ILE A 84 23.16 12.63 4.77
C ILE A 84 21.86 12.53 5.59
N LEU A 85 21.15 11.40 5.49
CA LEU A 85 19.89 11.18 6.21
C LEU A 85 20.07 11.24 7.74
N LEU A 86 21.04 10.51 8.28
CA LEU A 86 21.33 10.54 9.71
C LEU A 86 21.83 11.91 10.15
N SER A 87 22.60 12.61 9.33
CA SER A 87 23.00 14.00 9.64
C SER A 87 21.80 14.90 9.80
N LEU A 88 20.81 14.84 8.90
CA LEU A 88 19.60 15.65 9.00
C LEU A 88 18.78 15.32 10.27
N VAL A 89 18.61 14.03 10.55
CA VAL A 89 17.87 13.56 11.74
C VAL A 89 18.59 13.97 13.02
N ILE A 90 19.90 13.71 13.11
CA ILE A 90 20.72 14.06 14.26
C ILE A 90 20.76 15.57 14.44
N TYR A 91 20.87 16.36 13.37
CA TYR A 91 20.80 17.82 13.44
C TYR A 91 19.48 18.29 14.06
N SER A 92 18.36 17.73 13.60
CA SER A 92 17.04 18.03 14.16
C SER A 92 16.94 17.70 15.65
N VAL A 93 17.55 16.60 16.11
CA VAL A 93 17.58 16.24 17.53
C VAL A 93 18.50 17.19 18.31
N VAL A 94 19.69 17.50 17.79
CA VAL A 94 20.66 18.40 18.41
C VAL A 94 20.06 19.80 18.65
N GLU A 95 19.19 20.29 17.75
CA GLU A 95 18.49 21.56 17.95
C GLU A 95 17.54 21.57 19.17
N THR A 96 17.03 20.41 19.58
CA THR A 96 16.14 20.27 20.73
C THR A 96 16.86 20.14 22.06
N ILE A 97 18.18 19.91 22.05
CA ILE A 97 18.97 19.69 23.27
C ILE A 97 19.20 21.02 24.02
N PRO A 98 18.89 21.14 25.32
CA PRO A 98 18.96 22.41 26.05
C PRO A 98 20.34 23.09 26.03
N PHE A 99 21.44 22.31 26.01
CA PHE A 99 22.81 22.81 26.06
C PHE A 99 23.48 23.01 24.67
N LEU A 100 22.87 22.45 23.62
CA LEU A 100 23.34 22.54 22.21
C LEU A 100 22.34 23.28 21.30
N GLY A 101 21.18 23.67 21.82
CA GLY A 101 20.04 24.17 21.07
C GLY A 101 20.16 25.60 20.56
N LYS A 102 19.00 26.26 20.38
CA LYS A 102 18.78 27.47 19.57
C LYS A 102 19.83 28.60 19.74
N ASN A 103 20.39 28.80 20.93
CA ASN A 103 21.30 29.91 21.24
C ASN A 103 22.80 29.60 21.08
N ARG A 104 23.20 28.38 20.67
CA ARG A 104 24.61 28.03 20.40
C ARG A 104 25.01 28.33 18.95
N ASN A 105 26.31 28.56 18.75
CA ASN A 105 26.92 28.78 17.43
C ASN A 105 26.59 27.61 16.49
N VAL A 106 26.03 27.95 15.32
CA VAL A 106 25.63 26.99 14.27
C VAL A 106 26.79 26.08 13.89
N ALA A 107 28.02 26.60 13.86
CA ALA A 107 29.22 25.82 13.56
C ALA A 107 29.43 24.64 14.53
N VAL A 108 29.16 24.84 15.83
CA VAL A 108 29.31 23.78 16.85
C VAL A 108 28.27 22.69 16.63
N LYS A 109 27.03 23.05 16.28
CA LYS A 109 25.95 22.09 15.99
C LYS A 109 26.31 21.24 14.78
N VAL A 110 26.74 21.88 13.70
CA VAL A 110 27.14 21.20 12.45
C VAL A 110 28.31 20.24 12.72
N ILE A 111 29.32 20.65 13.48
CA ILE A 111 30.46 19.79 13.82
C ILE A 111 30.01 18.59 14.65
N VAL A 112 29.21 18.80 15.70
CA VAL A 112 28.70 17.72 16.55
C VAL A 112 27.83 16.75 15.74
N THR A 113 26.91 17.27 14.92
CA THR A 113 26.11 16.45 14.01
C THR A 113 26.98 15.65 13.05
N ALA A 114 27.95 16.28 12.40
CA ALA A 114 28.81 15.62 11.42
C ALA A 114 29.61 14.48 12.06
N ILE A 115 30.17 14.70 13.26
CA ILE A 115 30.90 13.67 14.00
C ILE A 115 29.98 12.49 14.37
N VAL A 116 28.81 12.78 14.97
CA VAL A 116 27.88 11.73 15.41
C VAL A 116 27.31 10.96 14.22
N ALA A 117 26.94 11.64 13.14
CA ALA A 117 26.42 11.01 11.93
C ALA A 117 27.49 10.18 11.20
N PHE A 118 28.74 10.67 11.18
CA PHE A 118 29.87 9.92 10.65
C PHE A 118 30.08 8.63 11.42
N PHE A 119 30.13 8.67 12.75
CA PHE A 119 30.25 7.45 13.54
C PHE A 119 29.04 6.53 13.36
N ALA A 120 27.82 7.07 13.42
CA ALA A 120 26.61 6.29 13.26
C ALA A 120 26.57 5.53 11.92
N THR A 121 27.09 6.11 10.84
CA THR A 121 27.16 5.44 9.53
C THR A 121 28.41 4.61 9.31
N ALA A 122 29.55 4.99 9.87
CA ALA A 122 30.79 4.25 9.75
C ALA A 122 30.65 2.84 10.35
N TYR A 123 29.94 2.73 11.48
CA TYR A 123 29.67 1.47 12.16
C TYR A 123 28.57 0.62 11.51
N LEU A 124 27.84 1.13 10.52
CA LEU A 124 26.91 0.30 9.76
C LEU A 124 27.69 -0.76 8.97
N THR A 125 27.42 -2.01 9.30
CA THR A 125 27.89 -3.17 8.55
C THR A 125 27.14 -3.27 7.21
N PRO A 126 27.74 -3.87 6.17
CA PRO A 126 27.05 -4.13 4.91
C PRO A 126 25.72 -4.88 5.11
N GLN A 127 25.68 -5.83 6.05
CA GLN A 127 24.51 -6.62 6.37
C GLN A 127 23.35 -5.76 6.88
N GLU A 128 23.63 -4.79 7.75
CA GLU A 128 22.62 -3.85 8.25
C GLU A 128 22.10 -2.94 7.14
N ILE A 129 22.97 -2.50 6.23
CA ILE A 129 22.58 -1.70 5.06
C ILE A 129 21.64 -2.50 4.15
N TYR A 130 21.97 -3.75 3.86
CA TYR A 130 21.10 -4.62 3.07
C TYR A 130 19.76 -4.89 3.76
N ALA A 131 19.74 -5.08 5.07
CA ALA A 131 18.50 -5.26 5.83
C ALA A 131 17.60 -4.01 5.76
N ILE A 132 18.18 -2.81 5.83
CA ILE A 132 17.44 -1.55 5.66
C ILE A 132 16.91 -1.43 4.22
N ILE A 133 17.75 -1.67 3.20
CA ILE A 133 17.34 -1.62 1.77
C ILE A 133 16.19 -2.59 1.51
N LEU A 134 16.25 -3.79 2.06
CA LEU A 134 15.21 -4.80 1.88
C LEU A 134 13.85 -4.39 2.50
N SER A 135 13.87 -3.61 3.59
CA SER A 135 12.64 -3.04 4.15
C SER A 135 11.93 -2.14 3.13
N TYR A 136 12.69 -1.42 2.30
CA TYR A 136 12.15 -0.64 1.18
C TYR A 136 11.63 -1.52 0.03
N THR A 137 12.23 -2.69 -0.23
CA THR A 137 11.69 -3.64 -1.21
C THR A 137 10.33 -4.17 -0.79
N SER A 138 10.14 -4.46 0.50
CA SER A 138 8.85 -4.86 1.07
C SER A 138 7.81 -3.74 0.94
N LEU A 139 8.22 -2.49 1.18
CA LEU A 139 7.38 -1.31 0.96
C LEU A 139 6.98 -1.19 -0.52
N GLY A 140 7.93 -1.42 -1.44
CA GLY A 140 7.67 -1.47 -2.88
C GLY A 140 6.60 -2.51 -3.26
N PHE A 141 6.62 -3.69 -2.64
CA PHE A 141 5.55 -4.69 -2.80
C PHE A 141 4.19 -4.18 -2.30
N VAL A 142 4.13 -3.56 -1.12
CA VAL A 142 2.89 -3.00 -0.58
C VAL A 142 2.31 -1.94 -1.53
N LEU A 143 3.15 -1.05 -2.05
CA LEU A 143 2.74 -0.02 -3.00
C LEU A 143 2.30 -0.59 -4.35
N ALA A 144 2.98 -1.61 -4.86
CA ALA A 144 2.74 -2.14 -6.20
C ALA A 144 1.62 -3.19 -6.27
N ALA A 145 1.38 -3.94 -5.19
CA ALA A 145 0.40 -5.03 -5.18
C ALA A 145 -0.73 -4.77 -4.19
N LEU A 146 -0.41 -4.50 -2.91
CA LEU A 146 -1.43 -4.45 -1.85
C LEU A 146 -2.33 -3.22 -1.99
N ILE A 147 -1.77 -2.04 -2.19
CA ILE A 147 -2.57 -0.81 -2.35
C ILE A 147 -3.50 -0.90 -3.57
N PRO A 148 -3.03 -1.23 -4.79
CA PRO A 148 -3.89 -1.39 -5.96
C PRO A 148 -4.98 -2.45 -5.75
N PHE A 149 -4.67 -3.57 -5.10
CA PHE A 149 -5.66 -4.59 -4.75
C PHE A 149 -6.78 -4.01 -3.87
N VAL A 150 -6.43 -3.29 -2.81
CA VAL A 150 -7.42 -2.67 -1.91
C VAL A 150 -8.27 -1.66 -2.66
N ILE A 151 -7.65 -0.81 -3.49
CA ILE A 151 -8.37 0.17 -4.33
C ILE A 151 -9.37 -0.55 -5.25
N LEU A 152 -8.95 -1.63 -5.91
CA LEU A 152 -9.82 -2.42 -6.78
C LEU A 152 -10.99 -3.06 -6.03
N VAL A 153 -10.78 -3.53 -4.81
CA VAL A 153 -11.88 -4.02 -3.96
C VAL A 153 -12.90 -2.91 -3.69
N PHE A 154 -12.45 -1.72 -3.28
CA PHE A 154 -13.36 -0.59 -3.03
C PHE A 154 -14.07 -0.11 -4.30
N PHE A 155 -13.36 -0.09 -5.43
CA PHE A 155 -13.92 0.24 -6.73
C PHE A 155 -14.99 -0.77 -7.14
N SER A 156 -14.72 -2.06 -6.94
CA SER A 156 -15.67 -3.16 -7.21
C SER A 156 -16.94 -3.04 -6.36
N ILE A 157 -16.80 -2.71 -5.08
CA ILE A 157 -17.94 -2.50 -4.19
C ILE A 157 -18.78 -1.29 -4.64
N THR A 158 -18.13 -0.22 -5.08
CA THR A 158 -18.83 1.00 -5.54
C THR A 158 -19.58 0.75 -6.84
N LEU A 159 -18.93 0.15 -7.85
CA LEU A 159 -19.59 -0.16 -9.13
C LEU A 159 -20.72 -1.19 -8.98
N ALA A 160 -20.60 -2.13 -8.04
CA ALA A 160 -21.66 -3.11 -7.79
C ALA A 160 -22.98 -2.47 -7.34
N LYS A 161 -22.95 -1.26 -6.75
CA LYS A 161 -24.15 -0.53 -6.33
C LYS A 161 -24.95 0.03 -7.50
N GLU A 162 -24.32 0.32 -8.63
CA GLU A 162 -24.95 1.00 -9.76
C GLU A 162 -25.73 0.04 -10.68
N HIS A 163 -25.88 -1.23 -10.31
CA HIS A 163 -26.81 -2.21 -10.91
C HIS A 163 -26.81 -2.30 -12.45
N GLY A 164 -25.64 -2.23 -13.10
CA GLY A 164 -25.48 -2.48 -14.54
C GLY A 164 -24.84 -3.83 -14.84
N GLY A 165 -25.43 -4.63 -15.76
CA GLY A 165 -24.80 -5.86 -16.25
C GLY A 165 -23.41 -5.62 -16.87
N GLY A 166 -23.22 -4.47 -17.53
CA GLY A 166 -21.93 -4.03 -18.07
C GLY A 166 -20.87 -3.76 -17.00
N ALA A 167 -21.26 -3.30 -15.80
CA ALA A 167 -20.32 -3.03 -14.70
C ALA A 167 -19.66 -4.32 -14.20
N LYS A 168 -20.39 -5.44 -14.15
CA LYS A 168 -19.83 -6.75 -13.77
C LYS A 168 -18.77 -7.24 -14.77
N VAL A 169 -19.03 -7.07 -16.06
CA VAL A 169 -18.08 -7.48 -17.11
C VAL A 169 -16.83 -6.60 -17.07
N PHE A 170 -16.99 -5.28 -16.94
CA PHE A 170 -15.88 -4.35 -16.80
C PHE A 170 -14.99 -4.68 -15.58
N LEU A 171 -15.60 -4.95 -14.43
CA LEU A 171 -14.85 -5.34 -13.22
C LEU A 171 -14.03 -6.61 -13.43
N LYS A 172 -14.58 -7.63 -14.10
CA LYS A 172 -13.82 -8.86 -14.43
C LYS A 172 -12.60 -8.55 -15.30
N ILE A 173 -12.76 -7.68 -16.31
CA ILE A 173 -11.65 -7.28 -17.18
C ILE A 173 -10.55 -6.57 -16.38
N VAL A 174 -10.92 -5.64 -15.50
CA VAL A 174 -9.96 -4.90 -14.66
C VAL A 174 -9.21 -5.84 -13.70
N TRP A 175 -9.91 -6.78 -13.07
CA TRP A 175 -9.27 -7.77 -12.19
C TRP A 175 -8.34 -8.72 -12.95
N VAL A 176 -8.73 -9.15 -14.16
CA VAL A 176 -7.87 -9.96 -15.03
C VAL A 176 -6.62 -9.17 -15.43
N ALA A 177 -6.76 -7.90 -15.82
CA ALA A 177 -5.63 -7.03 -16.14
C ALA A 177 -4.69 -6.87 -14.93
N PHE A 178 -5.23 -6.74 -13.72
CA PHE A 178 -4.44 -6.68 -12.50
C PHE A 178 -3.68 -8.00 -12.22
N ILE A 179 -4.32 -9.15 -12.43
CA ILE A 179 -3.65 -10.45 -12.32
C ILE A 179 -2.51 -10.56 -13.33
N PHE A 180 -2.73 -10.18 -14.58
CA PHE A 180 -1.67 -10.15 -15.60
C PHE A 180 -0.52 -9.23 -15.19
N PHE A 181 -0.81 -8.08 -14.62
CA PHE A 181 0.20 -7.17 -14.09
C PHE A 181 1.03 -7.82 -12.95
N LEU A 182 0.38 -8.52 -12.01
CA LEU A 182 1.08 -9.25 -10.94
C LEU A 182 1.95 -10.38 -11.48
N ILE A 183 1.46 -11.14 -12.47
CA ILE A 183 2.23 -12.20 -13.14
C ILE A 183 3.44 -11.60 -13.87
N TYR A 184 3.25 -10.50 -14.61
CA TYR A 184 4.34 -9.80 -15.28
C TYR A 184 5.42 -9.36 -14.29
N LYS A 185 5.02 -8.76 -13.14
CA LYS A 185 5.95 -8.40 -12.07
C LYS A 185 6.67 -9.62 -11.51
N LEU A 186 5.96 -10.72 -11.25
CA LEU A 186 6.55 -11.97 -10.77
C LEU A 186 7.62 -12.51 -11.74
N ILE A 187 7.33 -12.51 -13.04
CA ILE A 187 8.27 -12.95 -14.09
C ILE A 187 9.50 -12.04 -14.13
N LEU A 188 9.32 -10.72 -14.08
CA LEU A 188 10.45 -9.78 -14.04
C LEU A 188 11.36 -10.01 -12.84
N PHE A 189 10.77 -10.18 -11.64
CA PHE A 189 11.53 -10.50 -10.43
C PHE A 189 12.30 -11.82 -10.56
N TRP A 190 11.69 -12.81 -11.22
CA TRP A 190 12.32 -14.10 -11.48
C TRP A 190 13.50 -13.98 -12.46
N LEU A 191 13.34 -13.22 -13.54
CA LEU A 191 14.39 -12.98 -14.55
C LEU A 191 15.58 -12.17 -14.00
N GLN A 192 15.34 -11.28 -13.05
CA GLN A 192 16.40 -10.47 -12.41
C GLN A 192 17.24 -11.27 -11.40
N GLY A 193 16.95 -12.56 -11.17
CA GLY A 193 17.68 -13.41 -10.21
C GLY A 193 17.52 -12.98 -8.75
N ASN A 194 16.67 -11.99 -8.47
CA ASN A 194 16.54 -11.32 -7.18
C ASN A 194 15.38 -11.94 -6.36
N ILE A 195 15.38 -13.26 -6.26
CA ILE A 195 14.25 -14.02 -5.71
C ILE A 195 14.38 -14.09 -4.19
N SER A 196 13.89 -13.08 -3.49
CA SER A 196 13.47 -13.27 -2.11
C SER A 196 12.26 -14.20 -2.11
N THR A 197 12.41 -15.41 -1.54
CA THR A 197 11.34 -16.42 -1.40
C THR A 197 10.05 -15.81 -0.87
N THR A 198 10.17 -14.84 0.05
CA THR A 198 9.01 -14.19 0.66
C THR A 198 8.27 -13.27 -0.32
N LEU A 199 8.98 -12.49 -1.14
CA LEU A 199 8.32 -11.65 -2.16
C LEU A 199 7.62 -12.51 -3.21
N PHE A 200 8.25 -13.61 -3.63
CA PHE A 200 7.66 -14.57 -4.55
C PHE A 200 6.35 -15.15 -3.99
N VAL A 201 6.37 -15.63 -2.75
CA VAL A 201 5.17 -16.12 -2.04
C VAL A 201 4.13 -15.01 -1.89
N GLY A 202 4.54 -13.77 -1.60
CA GLY A 202 3.65 -12.62 -1.49
C GLY A 202 2.89 -12.33 -2.79
N TYR A 203 3.58 -12.29 -3.93
CA TYR A 203 2.94 -12.11 -5.22
C TYR A 203 2.02 -13.29 -5.59
N LEU A 204 2.42 -14.54 -5.32
CA LEU A 204 1.55 -15.70 -5.52
C LEU A 204 0.27 -15.62 -4.68
N LEU A 205 0.41 -15.25 -3.41
CA LEU A 205 -0.73 -15.08 -2.51
C LEU A 205 -1.67 -13.99 -3.04
N MET A 206 -1.16 -12.86 -3.52
CA MET A 206 -1.97 -11.79 -4.10
C MET A 206 -2.67 -12.22 -5.39
N ILE A 207 -2.04 -13.04 -6.23
CA ILE A 207 -2.67 -13.62 -7.43
C ILE A 207 -3.81 -14.55 -7.00
N ILE A 208 -3.58 -15.45 -6.05
CA ILE A 208 -4.60 -16.37 -5.53
C ILE A 208 -5.77 -15.60 -4.93
N LEU A 209 -5.51 -14.58 -4.11
CA LEU A 209 -6.55 -13.72 -3.54
C LEU A 209 -7.36 -12.99 -4.62
N SER A 210 -6.71 -12.50 -5.67
CA SER A 210 -7.37 -11.82 -6.79
C SER A 210 -8.27 -12.77 -7.58
N ILE A 211 -7.82 -14.01 -7.82
CA ILE A 211 -8.62 -15.06 -8.46
C ILE A 211 -9.82 -15.41 -7.57
N LEU A 212 -9.58 -15.66 -6.27
CA LEU A 212 -10.63 -15.99 -5.32
C LEU A 212 -11.66 -14.85 -5.19
N TYR A 213 -11.22 -13.60 -5.37
CA TYR A 213 -12.11 -12.45 -5.40
C TYR A 213 -13.09 -12.49 -6.59
N ILE A 214 -12.57 -12.75 -7.80
CA ILE A 214 -13.38 -12.85 -9.02
C ILE A 214 -14.43 -13.97 -8.92
N PHE A 215 -14.06 -15.13 -8.38
CA PHE A 215 -14.92 -16.31 -8.37
C PHE A 215 -15.87 -16.39 -7.17
N PHE A 216 -15.46 -15.94 -5.98
CA PHE A 216 -16.15 -16.29 -4.74
C PHE A 216 -16.50 -15.07 -3.86
N LEU A 217 -15.57 -14.12 -3.69
CA LEU A 217 -15.84 -12.98 -2.80
C LEU A 217 -16.77 -11.96 -3.43
N GLN A 218 -16.81 -11.80 -4.76
CA GLN A 218 -17.66 -10.80 -5.39
C GLN A 218 -19.14 -11.00 -4.97
N ASP A 219 -19.69 -12.19 -5.16
CA ASP A 219 -21.10 -12.45 -4.82
C ASP A 219 -21.35 -12.49 -3.31
N THR A 220 -20.42 -13.03 -2.53
CA THR A 220 -20.55 -13.15 -1.06
C THR A 220 -20.46 -11.80 -0.35
N LEU A 221 -19.49 -10.97 -0.71
CA LEU A 221 -19.31 -9.64 -0.12
C LEU A 221 -20.45 -8.72 -0.51
N ILE A 222 -20.86 -8.72 -1.78
CA ILE A 222 -21.98 -7.89 -2.24
C ILE A 222 -23.26 -8.33 -1.51
N LYS A 223 -23.55 -9.63 -1.43
CA LYS A 223 -24.76 -10.10 -0.74
C LYS A 223 -24.76 -9.71 0.74
N ASN A 224 -23.68 -9.98 1.48
CA ASN A 224 -23.61 -9.67 2.91
C ASN A 224 -23.60 -8.17 3.17
N TRP A 225 -22.89 -7.37 2.36
CA TRP A 225 -22.81 -5.91 2.56
C TRP A 225 -24.08 -5.17 2.13
N PHE A 226 -24.84 -5.69 1.16
CA PHE A 226 -26.01 -4.98 0.62
C PHE A 226 -27.36 -5.55 1.05
N GLU A 227 -27.41 -6.62 1.85
CA GLU A 227 -28.67 -7.21 2.31
C GLU A 227 -29.60 -6.21 3.02
N GLU A 228 -29.02 -5.30 3.83
CA GLU A 228 -29.77 -4.22 4.51
C GLU A 228 -30.29 -3.17 3.52
N ASP A 229 -29.45 -2.71 2.58
CA ASP A 229 -29.83 -1.69 1.59
C ASP A 229 -30.93 -2.23 0.65
N VAL A 230 -30.82 -3.50 0.24
CA VAL A 230 -31.83 -4.18 -0.57
C VAL A 230 -33.14 -4.33 0.21
N LYS A 231 -33.09 -4.69 1.50
CA LYS A 231 -34.28 -4.80 2.35
C LYS A 231 -34.99 -3.46 2.52
N MET A 232 -34.22 -2.39 2.74
CA MET A 232 -34.75 -1.02 2.87
C MET A 232 -35.33 -0.50 1.55
N ALA A 233 -34.70 -0.81 0.41
CA ALA A 233 -35.23 -0.46 -0.92
C ALA A 233 -36.57 -1.15 -1.19
N LYS A 234 -36.69 -2.44 -0.84
CA LYS A 234 -37.94 -3.21 -1.01
C LYS A 234 -39.07 -2.65 -0.14
N LEU A 235 -38.76 -2.29 1.12
CA LEU A 235 -39.72 -1.63 2.02
C LEU A 235 -40.20 -0.28 1.48
N ARG A 236 -39.29 0.55 0.96
CA ARG A 236 -39.66 1.83 0.32
C ARG A 236 -40.56 1.63 -0.89
N TYR A 237 -40.27 0.63 -1.72
CA TYR A 237 -41.10 0.33 -2.90
C TYR A 237 -42.52 -0.12 -2.50
N GLU A 238 -42.64 -0.98 -1.49
CA GLU A 238 -43.95 -1.38 -0.95
C GLU A 238 -44.72 -0.19 -0.40
N GLN A 239 -44.07 0.69 0.37
CA GLN A 239 -44.68 1.92 0.88
C GLN A 239 -45.15 2.85 -0.25
N LEU A 240 -44.33 3.07 -1.28
CA LEU A 240 -44.68 3.85 -2.47
C LEU A 240 -45.87 3.26 -3.21
N SER A 241 -45.92 1.93 -3.35
CA SER A 241 -47.04 1.25 -4.02
C SER A 241 -48.35 1.38 -3.23
N LYS A 242 -48.29 1.28 -1.90
CA LYS A 242 -49.43 1.49 -1.00
C LYS A 242 -49.91 2.93 -1.06
N TRP A 243 -48.99 3.89 -1.01
CA TRP A 243 -49.30 5.31 -1.14
C TRP A 243 -49.95 5.64 -2.48
N LYS A 244 -49.43 5.14 -3.61
CA LYS A 244 -50.04 5.31 -4.93
C LYS A 244 -51.46 4.73 -5.01
N ARG A 245 -51.68 3.53 -4.45
CA ARG A 245 -53.02 2.92 -4.40
C ARG A 245 -53.99 3.75 -3.56
N ALA A 246 -53.55 4.23 -2.40
CA ALA A 246 -54.37 5.09 -1.54
C ALA A 246 -54.70 6.43 -2.21
N LYS A 247 -53.73 7.04 -2.90
CA LYS A 247 -53.92 8.28 -3.67
C LYS A 247 -54.93 8.08 -4.79
N ASN A 248 -54.75 7.06 -5.63
CA ASN A 248 -55.69 6.76 -6.73
C ASN A 248 -57.10 6.43 -6.22
N LYS A 249 -57.22 5.84 -5.02
CA LYS A 249 -58.52 5.56 -4.40
C LYS A 249 -59.21 6.86 -3.96
N LYS A 250 -58.47 7.76 -3.29
CA LYS A 250 -58.99 9.08 -2.90
C LYS A 250 -59.39 9.93 -4.10
N GLU A 251 -58.58 9.96 -5.15
CA GLU A 251 -58.91 10.67 -6.39
C GLU A 251 -60.21 10.14 -7.00
N ARG A 252 -60.42 8.81 -7.02
CA ARG A 252 -61.69 8.22 -7.50
C ARG A 252 -62.89 8.61 -6.63
N GLU A 253 -62.74 8.57 -5.31
CA GLU A 253 -63.79 8.98 -4.37
C GLU A 253 -64.14 10.48 -4.54
N GLU A 254 -63.16 11.35 -4.75
CA GLU A 254 -63.37 12.78 -5.03
C GLU A 254 -64.06 13.02 -6.39
N PHE A 255 -63.73 12.24 -7.43
CA PHE A 255 -64.42 12.32 -8.74
C PHE A 255 -65.89 11.85 -8.67
N GLU A 256 -66.18 10.83 -7.88
CA GLU A 256 -67.55 10.33 -7.66
C GLU A 256 -68.40 11.34 -6.87
N ASP A 257 -67.82 12.02 -5.87
CA ASP A 257 -68.53 13.06 -5.09
C ASP A 257 -68.82 14.31 -5.95
N PHE A 258 -67.87 14.70 -6.82
CA PHE A 258 -68.06 15.80 -7.78
C PHE A 258 -69.13 15.51 -8.85
N THR A 259 -69.38 14.23 -9.19
CA THR A 259 -70.35 13.84 -10.22
C THR A 259 -71.69 13.37 -9.65
N GLY A 260 -71.73 12.95 -8.38
CA GLY A 260 -72.95 12.53 -7.66
C GLY A 260 -73.77 13.67 -7.06
N GLY A 261 -73.23 14.90 -6.98
CA GLY A 261 -73.91 16.08 -6.44
C GLY A 261 -74.87 16.81 -7.40
N GLY A 262 -75.12 16.30 -8.61
CA GLY A 262 -75.93 16.96 -9.63
C GLY A 262 -77.23 16.23 -9.97
N TYR A 263 -78.35 16.88 -9.65
CA TYR A 263 -79.73 16.61 -10.06
C TYR A 263 -80.47 15.47 -9.33
N THR A 264 -80.94 15.76 -8.12
CA THR A 264 -82.31 15.37 -7.75
C THR A 264 -83.29 16.25 -8.55
N PRO A 265 -84.26 15.66 -9.29
CA PRO A 265 -85.20 16.39 -10.14
C PRO A 265 -86.09 17.38 -9.38
#